data_AF-A0A9X9N355-F1
#
_entry.id   AF-A0A9X9N355-F1
#
_cell.length_a   1.000
_cell.length_b   1.000
_cell.length_c   1.000
_cell.angle_alpha   90.00
_cell.angle_beta   90.00
_cell.angle_gamma   90.00
#
_symmetry.space_group_name_H-M   'P 1'
#
loop_
_entity.id
_entity.type
_entity.pdbx_description
1 polymer ?
#
loop_
_entity_poly.entity_id
_entity_poly.type
_entity_poly.pdbx_seq_one_letter_code
_entity_poly.pdbx_strand_id
1 'polypeptide(L)'
;MKKWIAEAYELFAPYNVRFPLNICTCNSCSPEDFQQALLKYPLREIPADMLQAYLGSVPLDNKAATALDMKHFLPRILQALVNNEDVRSLDETLLDKLCCDLPECWTKEEIDWLKRFAAAWFDSQLTEPRYEGCLVVWLNMFQFAGLDVIDELLALWTEQADKTAALRDFVDLYLEIPYGSDEPDWYKVCYLPEHCPNRTQFAARLSAWFTHPDTRATFRRALEQALLEGKEDKNETLSWEQCYDWLAQSNAG
;
A
#
# COMPACT_ATOMS: atom_id res chain seq x y z
N MET A 1 -10.54 11.85 2.48
CA MET A 1 -10.24 11.35 1.11
C MET A 1 -10.82 12.15 -0.06
N LYS A 2 -12.07 12.66 -0.03
CA LYS A 2 -12.68 13.38 -1.18
C LYS A 2 -11.83 14.52 -1.78
N LYS A 3 -11.21 15.35 -0.93
CA LYS A 3 -10.30 16.43 -1.35
C LYS A 3 -9.14 15.90 -2.20
N TRP A 4 -8.50 14.82 -1.75
CA TRP A 4 -7.39 14.20 -2.48
C TRP A 4 -7.82 13.69 -3.86
N ILE A 5 -8.99 13.07 -3.97
CA ILE A 5 -9.48 12.63 -5.28
C ILE A 5 -9.72 13.82 -6.22
N ALA A 6 -10.31 14.91 -5.72
CA ALA A 6 -10.48 16.12 -6.52
C ALA A 6 -9.14 16.70 -7.01
N GLU A 7 -8.15 16.82 -6.12
CA GLU A 7 -6.80 17.27 -6.47
C GLU A 7 -6.12 16.35 -7.48
N ALA A 8 -6.29 15.02 -7.36
CA ALA A 8 -5.74 14.08 -8.33
C ALA A 8 -6.28 14.35 -9.73
N TYR A 9 -7.59 14.54 -9.86
CA TYR A 9 -8.24 14.85 -11.13
C TYR A 9 -7.76 16.18 -11.74
N GLU A 10 -7.38 17.16 -10.92
CA GLU A 10 -6.84 18.44 -11.39
C GLU A 10 -5.37 18.32 -11.78
N LEU A 11 -4.54 17.74 -10.91
CA LEU A 11 -3.09 17.60 -11.11
C LEU A 11 -2.76 16.75 -12.35
N PHE A 12 -3.50 15.67 -12.56
CA PHE A 12 -3.25 14.75 -13.67
C PHE A 12 -4.13 15.02 -14.91
N ALA A 13 -5.02 16.03 -14.89
CA ALA A 13 -5.84 16.41 -16.05
C ALA A 13 -5.05 16.66 -17.35
N PRO A 14 -3.82 17.23 -17.32
CA PRO A 14 -3.06 17.46 -18.56
C PRO A 14 -2.62 16.17 -19.28
N TYR A 15 -2.58 15.02 -18.58
CA TYR A 15 -2.12 13.76 -19.15
C TYR A 15 -3.21 13.10 -19.97
N ASN A 16 -2.84 12.73 -21.20
CA ASN A 16 -3.67 12.00 -22.13
C ASN A 16 -2.92 10.74 -22.55
N VAL A 17 -3.66 9.64 -22.70
CA VAL A 17 -3.12 8.40 -23.26
C VAL A 17 -3.09 8.45 -24.79
N ARG A 18 -2.19 7.66 -25.38
CA ARG A 18 -2.16 7.43 -26.83
C ARG A 18 -2.64 6.02 -27.12
N PHE A 19 -3.33 5.85 -28.23
CA PHE A 19 -3.67 4.52 -28.74
C PHE A 19 -2.56 4.04 -29.69
N PRO A 20 -2.14 2.77 -29.62
CA PRO A 20 -2.50 1.79 -28.60
C PRO A 20 -1.89 2.10 -27.23
N LEU A 21 -2.55 1.66 -26.16
CA LEU A 21 -2.00 1.72 -24.80
C LEU A 21 -0.76 0.83 -24.71
N ASN A 22 0.14 1.13 -23.77
CA ASN A 22 1.38 0.38 -23.57
C ASN A 22 1.16 -0.91 -22.76
N ILE A 23 0.22 -1.73 -23.21
CA ILE A 23 -0.16 -3.03 -22.65
C ILE A 23 -0.31 -4.05 -23.77
N CYS A 24 -0.27 -5.34 -23.42
CA CYS A 24 -0.37 -6.44 -24.36
C CYS A 24 -1.69 -6.40 -25.16
N THR A 25 -1.59 -6.45 -26.48
CA THR A 25 -2.72 -6.40 -27.42
C THR A 25 -3.27 -7.76 -27.83
N CYS A 26 -2.82 -8.85 -27.20
CA CYS A 26 -3.28 -10.19 -27.57
C CYS A 26 -4.76 -10.42 -27.18
N ASN A 27 -5.44 -11.31 -27.91
CA ASN A 27 -6.87 -11.62 -27.69
C ASN A 27 -7.20 -12.14 -26.28
N SER A 28 -6.20 -12.63 -25.54
CA SER A 28 -6.38 -13.13 -24.18
C SER A 28 -6.02 -12.11 -23.09
N CYS A 29 -5.56 -10.91 -23.46
CA CYS A 29 -5.15 -9.85 -22.52
C CYS A 29 -5.99 -8.60 -22.74
N SER A 30 -5.54 -7.66 -23.58
CA SER A 30 -6.23 -6.41 -23.88
C SER A 30 -6.29 -6.17 -25.39
N PRO A 31 -7.19 -6.87 -26.12
CA PRO A 31 -7.35 -6.66 -27.55
C PRO A 31 -7.69 -5.20 -27.87
N GLU A 32 -7.40 -4.77 -29.10
CA GLU A 32 -7.53 -3.36 -29.50
C GLU A 32 -8.95 -2.81 -29.34
N ASP A 33 -9.97 -3.64 -29.55
CA ASP A 33 -11.38 -3.27 -29.39
C ASP A 33 -11.74 -2.98 -27.92
N PHE A 34 -11.20 -3.75 -26.96
CA PHE A 34 -11.28 -3.44 -25.54
C PHE A 34 -10.63 -2.09 -25.23
N GLN A 35 -9.41 -1.86 -25.71
CA GLN A 35 -8.71 -0.59 -25.46
C GLN A 35 -9.49 0.59 -26.04
N GLN A 36 -10.02 0.46 -27.25
CA GLN A 36 -10.88 1.49 -27.85
C GLN A 36 -12.18 1.71 -27.05
N ALA A 37 -12.77 0.65 -26.49
CA ALA A 37 -13.94 0.77 -25.63
C ALA A 37 -13.60 1.49 -24.31
N LEU A 38 -12.48 1.17 -23.67
CA LEU A 38 -11.99 1.82 -22.46
C LEU A 38 -11.82 3.33 -22.68
N LEU A 39 -11.19 3.72 -23.80
CA LEU A 39 -10.88 5.12 -24.12
C LEU A 39 -12.10 5.95 -24.54
N LYS A 40 -13.28 5.34 -24.73
CA LYS A 40 -14.52 6.08 -25.00
C LYS A 40 -15.18 6.63 -23.74
N TYR A 41 -14.87 6.09 -22.57
CA TYR A 41 -15.43 6.57 -21.32
C TYR A 41 -14.77 7.88 -20.91
N PRO A 42 -15.55 8.86 -20.42
CA PRO A 42 -14.99 9.91 -19.58
C PRO A 42 -14.20 9.28 -18.42
N LEU A 43 -13.02 9.82 -18.08
CA LEU A 43 -12.12 9.21 -17.09
C LEU A 43 -12.80 8.89 -15.74
N ARG A 44 -13.72 9.74 -15.28
CA ARG A 44 -14.50 9.55 -14.04
C ARG A 44 -15.54 8.44 -14.13
N GLU A 45 -15.97 8.10 -15.33
CA GLU A 45 -17.06 7.18 -15.61
C GLU A 45 -16.56 5.81 -16.10
N ILE A 46 -15.23 5.60 -16.14
CA ILE A 46 -14.67 4.28 -16.46
C ILE A 46 -15.22 3.25 -15.44
N PRO A 47 -15.90 2.20 -15.92
CA PRO A 47 -16.40 1.13 -15.07
C PRO A 47 -15.28 0.38 -14.34
N ALA A 48 -15.58 -0.15 -13.15
CA ALA A 48 -14.60 -0.85 -12.33
C ALA A 48 -14.03 -2.11 -13.02
N ASP A 49 -14.86 -2.87 -13.73
CA ASP A 49 -14.47 -4.07 -14.49
C ASP A 49 -13.54 -3.72 -15.67
N MET A 50 -13.80 -2.62 -16.37
CA MET A 50 -12.93 -2.11 -17.43
C MET A 50 -11.57 -1.65 -16.86
N LEU A 51 -11.58 -0.98 -15.70
CA LEU A 51 -10.35 -0.59 -15.01
C LEU A 51 -9.58 -1.81 -14.50
N GLN A 52 -10.29 -2.82 -13.99
CA GLN A 52 -9.71 -4.09 -13.54
C GLN A 52 -9.02 -4.81 -14.70
N ALA A 53 -9.66 -4.89 -15.87
CA ALA A 53 -9.05 -5.48 -17.06
C ALA A 53 -7.79 -4.72 -17.51
N TYR A 54 -7.81 -3.38 -17.48
CA TYR A 54 -6.62 -2.56 -17.76
C TYR A 54 -5.48 -2.82 -16.76
N LEU A 55 -5.79 -2.80 -15.46
CA LEU A 55 -4.82 -3.03 -14.40
C LEU A 55 -4.27 -4.47 -14.43
N GLY A 56 -5.10 -5.47 -14.76
CA GLY A 56 -4.67 -6.86 -14.92
C GLY A 56 -3.85 -7.13 -16.19
N SER A 57 -3.78 -6.18 -17.13
CA SER A 57 -3.07 -6.40 -18.40
C SER A 57 -1.56 -6.33 -18.26
N VAL A 58 -0.85 -7.19 -18.99
CA VAL A 58 0.63 -7.21 -18.97
C VAL A 58 1.17 -5.94 -19.67
N PRO A 59 2.02 -5.13 -19.03
CA PRO A 59 2.64 -3.99 -19.69
C PRO A 59 3.62 -4.43 -20.79
N LEU A 60 3.81 -3.61 -21.82
CA LEU A 60 4.90 -3.80 -22.79
C LEU A 60 6.23 -3.35 -22.19
N ASP A 61 7.35 -3.66 -22.86
CA ASP A 61 8.72 -3.41 -22.36
C ASP A 61 9.04 -1.92 -22.10
N ASN A 62 8.23 -0.99 -22.63
CA ASN A 62 8.44 0.44 -22.44
C ASN A 62 7.83 0.96 -21.11
N LYS A 63 8.59 0.85 -20.01
CA LYS A 63 8.15 1.32 -18.68
C LYS A 63 7.74 2.80 -18.66
N ALA A 64 8.45 3.67 -19.37
CA ALA A 64 8.14 5.09 -19.41
C ALA A 64 6.76 5.36 -20.04
N ALA A 65 6.42 4.62 -21.10
CA ALA A 65 5.09 4.70 -21.71
C ALA A 65 4.01 4.14 -20.77
N THR A 66 4.28 3.04 -20.05
CA THR A 66 3.38 2.52 -19.01
C THR A 66 3.12 3.56 -17.92
N ALA A 67 4.16 4.22 -17.41
CA ALA A 67 4.02 5.25 -16.38
C ALA A 67 3.18 6.44 -16.88
N LEU A 68 3.38 6.87 -18.14
CA LEU A 68 2.58 7.95 -18.74
C LEU A 68 1.10 7.56 -18.92
N ASP A 69 0.81 6.33 -19.35
CA ASP A 69 -0.56 5.82 -19.42
C ASP A 69 -1.19 5.78 -18.02
N MET A 70 -0.44 5.32 -17.02
CA MET A 70 -0.90 5.30 -15.64
C MET A 70 -1.24 6.69 -15.13
N LYS A 71 -0.46 7.74 -15.45
CA LYS A 71 -0.78 9.13 -15.04
C LYS A 71 -2.15 9.58 -15.51
N HIS A 72 -2.58 9.19 -16.71
CA HIS A 72 -3.93 9.48 -17.19
C HIS A 72 -5.00 8.76 -16.35
N PHE A 73 -4.82 7.47 -16.06
CA PHE A 73 -5.81 6.68 -15.31
C PHE A 73 -5.75 6.87 -13.78
N LEU A 74 -4.66 7.42 -13.26
CA LEU A 74 -4.36 7.48 -11.83
C LEU A 74 -5.47 8.12 -10.98
N PRO A 75 -6.10 9.24 -11.37
CA PRO A 75 -7.19 9.81 -10.57
C PRO A 75 -8.35 8.83 -10.35
N ARG A 76 -8.69 8.06 -11.40
CA ARG A 76 -9.75 7.06 -11.36
C ARG A 76 -9.36 5.81 -10.57
N ILE A 77 -8.08 5.41 -10.63
CA ILE A 77 -7.51 4.32 -9.83
C ILE A 77 -7.52 4.69 -8.34
N LEU A 78 -7.06 5.89 -7.98
CA LEU A 78 -7.11 6.34 -6.58
C LEU A 78 -8.55 6.52 -6.08
N GLN A 79 -9.47 6.94 -6.95
CA GLN A 79 -10.89 6.97 -6.63
C GLN A 79 -11.43 5.56 -6.32
N ALA A 80 -11.07 4.55 -7.13
CA ALA A 80 -11.44 3.16 -6.88
C ALA A 80 -10.91 2.67 -5.53
N LEU A 81 -9.64 2.93 -5.22
CA LEU A 81 -9.03 2.61 -3.93
C LEU A 81 -9.82 3.21 -2.77
N VAL A 82 -10.12 4.52 -2.83
CA VAL A 82 -10.86 5.23 -1.78
C VAL A 82 -12.31 4.74 -1.64
N ASN A 83 -12.94 4.34 -2.74
CA ASN A 83 -14.31 3.84 -2.75
C ASN A 83 -14.41 2.34 -2.43
N ASN A 84 -13.29 1.66 -2.17
CA ASN A 84 -13.21 0.22 -1.99
C ASN A 84 -13.74 -0.59 -3.18
N GLU A 85 -13.60 -0.07 -4.40
CA GLU A 85 -13.97 -0.77 -5.62
C GLU A 85 -12.95 -1.89 -5.91
N ASP A 86 -13.44 -3.05 -6.35
CA ASP A 86 -12.59 -4.17 -6.77
C ASP A 86 -12.08 -3.94 -8.20
N VAL A 87 -10.88 -3.35 -8.30
CA VAL A 87 -10.22 -3.05 -9.58
C VAL A 87 -8.87 -3.76 -9.71
N ARG A 88 -8.50 -4.63 -8.77
CA ARG A 88 -7.28 -5.43 -8.83
C ARG A 88 -7.46 -6.66 -7.96
N SER A 89 -7.04 -7.83 -8.46
CA SER A 89 -7.16 -9.09 -7.72
C SER A 89 -6.28 -9.18 -6.47
N LEU A 90 -5.18 -8.42 -6.46
CA LEU A 90 -4.22 -8.33 -5.35
C LEU A 90 -3.99 -6.85 -5.05
N ASP A 91 -4.40 -6.43 -3.87
CA ASP A 91 -4.40 -5.03 -3.42
C ASP A 91 -2.98 -4.43 -3.41
N GLU A 92 -1.95 -5.21 -3.05
CA GLU A 92 -0.54 -4.80 -3.08
C GLU A 92 -0.04 -4.52 -4.51
N THR A 93 -0.72 -4.99 -5.55
CA THR A 93 -0.32 -4.77 -6.94
C THR A 93 -1.10 -3.65 -7.61
N LEU A 94 -1.95 -2.92 -6.89
CA LEU A 94 -2.82 -1.89 -7.49
C LEU A 94 -2.04 -0.77 -8.19
N LEU A 95 -0.88 -0.38 -7.63
CA LEU A 95 -0.05 0.73 -8.10
C LEU A 95 1.28 0.27 -8.73
N ASP A 96 1.43 -1.03 -9.01
CA ASP A 96 2.68 -1.65 -9.50
C ASP A 96 3.20 -1.09 -10.84
N LYS A 97 2.32 -0.47 -11.62
CA LYS A 97 2.64 0.13 -12.93
C LYS A 97 3.06 1.60 -12.87
N LEU A 98 3.08 2.25 -11.70
CA LEU A 98 3.41 3.68 -11.60
C LEU A 98 4.86 3.98 -11.95
N CYS A 99 5.80 3.12 -11.55
CA CYS A 99 7.24 3.34 -11.74
C CYS A 99 7.67 4.75 -11.32
N CYS A 100 7.34 5.15 -10.09
CA CYS A 100 7.65 6.47 -9.52
C CYS A 100 9.16 6.75 -9.43
N ASP A 101 9.99 5.72 -9.60
CA ASP A 101 11.44 5.78 -9.66
C ASP A 101 12.00 6.27 -11.01
N LEU A 102 11.15 6.50 -12.02
CA LEU A 102 11.53 7.07 -13.33
C LEU A 102 11.44 8.61 -13.34
N PRO A 103 12.55 9.34 -13.14
CA PRO A 103 12.54 10.80 -13.03
C PRO A 103 12.10 11.52 -14.31
N GLU A 104 12.19 10.87 -15.47
CA GLU A 104 11.73 11.40 -16.75
C GLU A 104 10.20 11.37 -16.90
N CYS A 105 9.50 10.54 -16.12
CA CYS A 105 8.05 10.39 -16.16
C CYS A 105 7.34 11.23 -15.10
N TRP A 106 8.01 11.51 -13.98
CA TRP A 106 7.40 12.11 -12.80
C TRP A 106 8.05 13.44 -12.44
N THR A 107 7.24 14.47 -12.33
CA THR A 107 7.70 15.75 -11.78
C THR A 107 7.80 15.66 -10.27
N LYS A 108 8.62 16.54 -9.69
CA LYS A 108 8.74 16.66 -8.23
C LYS A 108 7.38 16.96 -7.57
N GLU A 109 6.57 17.84 -8.16
CA GLU A 109 5.25 18.21 -7.64
C GLU A 109 4.32 16.99 -7.54
N GLU A 110 4.34 16.13 -8.56
CA GLU A 110 3.51 14.92 -8.58
C GLU A 110 3.95 13.87 -7.56
N ILE A 111 5.27 13.65 -7.44
CA ILE A 111 5.80 12.76 -6.40
C ILE A 111 5.46 13.30 -5.02
N ASP A 112 5.73 14.58 -4.74
CA ASP A 112 5.41 15.22 -3.46
C ASP A 112 3.91 15.17 -3.15
N TRP A 113 3.05 15.26 -4.17
CA TRP A 113 1.61 15.07 -4.00
C TRP A 113 1.27 13.61 -3.67
N LEU A 114 1.83 12.64 -4.40
CA LEU A 114 1.62 11.21 -4.15
C LEU A 114 2.08 10.78 -2.76
N LYS A 115 3.21 11.31 -2.28
CA LYS A 115 3.68 11.03 -0.91
C LYS A 115 2.68 11.51 0.14
N ARG A 116 2.14 12.72 -0.02
CA ARG A 116 1.13 13.24 0.91
C ARG A 116 -0.19 12.49 0.82
N PHE A 117 -0.59 12.07 -0.39
CA PHE A 117 -1.74 11.19 -0.58
C PHE A 117 -1.53 9.86 0.15
N ALA A 118 -0.37 9.21 -0.02
CA ALA A 118 -0.03 7.94 0.61
C ALA A 118 -0.13 8.03 2.14
N ALA A 119 0.46 9.07 2.74
CA ALA A 119 0.36 9.31 4.17
C ALA A 119 -1.08 9.52 4.64
N ALA A 120 -1.87 10.34 3.93
CA ALA A 120 -3.26 10.60 4.29
C ALA A 120 -4.18 9.37 4.12
N TRP A 121 -3.92 8.55 3.10
CA TRP A 121 -4.62 7.28 2.91
C TRP A 121 -4.24 6.30 4.03
N PHE A 122 -2.96 6.12 4.30
CA PHE A 122 -2.48 5.21 5.33
C PHE A 122 -3.00 5.59 6.73
N ASP A 123 -3.00 6.88 7.10
CA ASP A 123 -3.60 7.35 8.35
C ASP A 123 -5.10 7.02 8.46
N SER A 124 -5.84 7.10 7.34
CA SER A 124 -7.24 6.69 7.32
C SER A 124 -7.39 5.20 7.60
N GLN A 125 -6.48 4.36 7.12
CA GLN A 125 -6.49 2.91 7.36
C GLN A 125 -6.09 2.55 8.79
N LEU A 126 -5.26 3.36 9.45
CA LEU A 126 -4.97 3.22 10.88
C LEU A 126 -6.21 3.51 11.76
N THR A 127 -7.21 4.19 11.23
CA THR A 127 -8.43 4.59 11.96
C THR A 127 -9.62 3.71 11.61
N GLU A 128 -9.86 3.53 10.32
CA GLU A 128 -10.95 2.74 9.74
C GLU A 128 -10.33 1.83 8.67
N PRO A 129 -9.70 0.71 9.08
CA PRO A 129 -9.05 -0.20 8.14
C PRO A 129 -10.09 -0.79 7.19
N ARG A 130 -9.72 -0.95 5.92
CA ARG A 130 -10.57 -1.63 4.93
C ARG A 130 -10.86 -3.07 5.32
N TYR A 131 -9.84 -3.75 5.86
CA TYR A 131 -9.90 -5.11 6.41
C TYR A 131 -8.73 -5.32 7.38
N GLU A 132 -8.81 -6.34 8.23
CA GLU A 132 -7.76 -6.67 9.22
C GLU A 132 -6.46 -7.12 8.53
N GLY A 133 -5.30 -6.66 9.02
CA GLY A 133 -3.99 -6.98 8.43
C GLY A 133 -3.65 -6.20 7.16
N CYS A 134 -4.44 -5.18 6.79
CA CYS A 134 -4.27 -4.47 5.53
C CYS A 134 -3.05 -3.53 5.50
N LEU A 135 -2.50 -3.11 6.65
CA LEU A 135 -1.46 -2.07 6.67
C LEU A 135 -0.19 -2.50 5.95
N VAL A 136 0.24 -3.76 6.12
CA VAL A 136 1.42 -4.27 5.41
C VAL A 136 1.17 -4.42 3.90
N VAL A 137 -0.06 -4.77 3.51
CA VAL A 137 -0.46 -4.79 2.10
C VAL A 137 -0.34 -3.39 1.49
N TRP A 138 -0.73 -2.34 2.22
CA TRP A 138 -0.60 -0.96 1.77
C TRP A 138 0.85 -0.48 1.69
N LEU A 139 1.71 -0.85 2.65
CA LEU A 139 3.15 -0.57 2.55
C LEU A 139 3.74 -1.21 1.29
N ASN A 140 3.37 -2.46 1.02
CA ASN A 140 3.81 -3.19 -0.16
C ASN A 140 3.29 -2.56 -1.46
N MET A 141 2.05 -2.08 -1.47
CA MET A 141 1.48 -1.34 -2.61
C MET A 141 2.33 -0.13 -3.00
N PHE A 142 2.77 0.67 -2.04
CA PHE A 142 3.62 1.84 -2.31
C PHE A 142 5.06 1.44 -2.67
N GLN A 143 5.56 0.33 -2.12
CA GLN A 143 6.83 -0.26 -2.54
C GLN A 143 6.79 -0.68 -4.03
N PHE A 144 5.74 -1.39 -4.46
CA PHE A 144 5.56 -1.78 -5.86
C PHE A 144 5.39 -0.58 -6.78
N ALA A 145 4.79 0.51 -6.31
CA ALA A 145 4.71 1.76 -7.06
C ALA A 145 6.07 2.43 -7.30
N GLY A 146 7.13 2.03 -6.57
CA GLY A 146 8.42 2.72 -6.57
C GLY A 146 8.37 4.06 -5.83
N LEU A 147 7.37 4.27 -4.96
CA LEU A 147 7.20 5.51 -4.22
C LEU A 147 7.98 5.42 -2.90
N ASP A 148 9.02 6.25 -2.75
CA ASP A 148 9.85 6.26 -1.54
C ASP A 148 9.14 6.97 -0.39
N VAL A 149 8.26 6.24 0.31
CA VAL A 149 7.46 6.72 1.48
C VAL A 149 7.49 5.77 2.67
N ILE A 150 8.17 4.64 2.55
CA ILE A 150 8.05 3.54 3.51
C ILE A 150 8.46 3.97 4.92
N ASP A 151 9.57 4.69 5.05
CA ASP A 151 10.07 5.13 6.35
C ASP A 151 9.09 6.13 7.02
N GLU A 152 8.49 7.03 6.22
CA GLU A 152 7.47 7.97 6.70
C GLU A 152 6.17 7.28 7.12
N LEU A 153 5.73 6.25 6.38
CA LEU A 153 4.52 5.49 6.73
C LEU A 153 4.73 4.62 7.97
N LEU A 154 5.92 4.05 8.15
CA LEU A 154 6.27 3.29 9.35
C LEU A 154 6.36 4.19 10.59
N ALA A 155 6.93 5.40 10.45
CA ALA A 155 6.93 6.40 11.51
C ALA A 155 5.49 6.80 11.89
N LEU A 156 4.63 7.05 10.90
CA LEU A 156 3.23 7.35 11.11
C LEU A 156 2.49 6.21 11.82
N TRP A 157 2.76 4.95 11.48
CA TRP A 157 2.21 3.80 12.20
C TRP A 157 2.61 3.82 13.68
N THR A 158 3.90 4.03 13.98
CA THR A 158 4.38 4.14 15.37
C THR A 158 3.75 5.31 16.12
N GLU A 159 3.62 6.47 15.47
CA GLU A 159 3.00 7.66 16.07
C GLU A 159 1.53 7.46 16.43
N GLN A 160 0.83 6.59 15.69
CA GLN A 160 -0.60 6.27 15.87
C GLN A 160 -0.81 4.92 16.56
N ALA A 161 0.17 4.43 17.30
CA ALA A 161 0.10 3.14 18.00
C ALA A 161 -1.03 3.07 19.05
N ASP A 162 -1.66 4.18 19.42
CA ASP A 162 -2.81 4.21 20.32
C ASP A 162 -4.14 3.83 19.64
N LYS A 163 -4.18 3.78 18.30
CA LYS A 163 -5.35 3.32 17.54
C LYS A 163 -5.45 1.80 17.57
N THR A 164 -6.67 1.28 17.79
CA THR A 164 -6.92 -0.17 17.89
C THR A 164 -6.46 -0.94 16.64
N ALA A 165 -6.71 -0.42 15.44
CA ALA A 165 -6.28 -1.07 14.19
C ALA A 165 -4.75 -1.09 14.07
N ALA A 166 -4.07 -0.02 14.49
CA ALA A 166 -2.62 0.04 14.50
C ALA A 166 -2.00 -1.00 15.44
N LEU A 167 -2.59 -1.18 16.63
CA LEU A 167 -2.18 -2.21 17.60
C LEU A 167 -2.43 -3.61 17.05
N ARG A 168 -3.63 -3.86 16.53
CA ARG A 168 -4.02 -5.18 16.02
C ARG A 168 -3.07 -5.65 14.93
N ASP A 169 -2.84 -4.84 13.90
CA ASP A 169 -1.94 -5.23 12.80
C ASP A 169 -0.49 -5.42 13.31
N PHE A 170 -0.05 -4.71 14.36
CA PHE A 170 1.27 -4.95 14.98
C PHE A 170 1.30 -6.29 15.73
N VAL A 171 0.22 -6.63 16.45
CA VAL A 171 0.07 -7.95 17.11
C VAL A 171 0.04 -9.06 16.07
N ASP A 172 -0.63 -8.86 14.93
CA ASP A 172 -0.65 -9.83 13.83
C ASP A 172 0.76 -10.06 13.28
N LEU A 173 1.58 -9.03 13.16
CA LEU A 173 3.00 -9.18 12.82
C LEU A 173 3.77 -10.01 13.86
N TYR A 174 3.52 -9.77 15.15
CA TYR A 174 4.10 -10.57 16.22
C TYR A 174 3.71 -12.06 16.10
N LEU A 175 2.47 -12.36 15.73
CA LEU A 175 1.99 -13.73 15.56
C LEU A 175 2.62 -14.45 14.34
N GLU A 176 3.15 -13.70 13.37
CA GLU A 176 3.88 -14.24 12.22
C GLU A 176 5.37 -14.51 12.50
N ILE A 177 5.87 -14.24 13.72
CA ILE A 177 7.26 -14.54 14.10
C ILE A 177 7.47 -16.06 14.18
N PRO A 178 8.38 -16.64 13.37
CA PRO A 178 8.68 -18.07 13.45
C PRO A 178 9.31 -18.45 14.80
N TYR A 179 9.07 -19.68 15.25
CA TYR A 179 9.68 -20.19 16.48
C TYR A 179 11.22 -20.08 16.42
N GLY A 180 11.80 -19.42 17.43
CA GLY A 180 13.25 -19.19 17.53
C GLY A 180 13.76 -17.97 16.74
N SER A 181 12.87 -17.12 16.23
CA SER A 181 13.17 -15.83 15.62
C SER A 181 12.75 -14.66 16.54
N ASP A 182 13.30 -13.48 16.28
CA ASP A 182 12.95 -12.21 16.94
C ASP A 182 12.17 -11.25 16.02
N GLU A 183 11.92 -11.66 14.78
CA GLU A 183 11.18 -10.89 13.77
C GLU A 183 10.39 -11.80 12.80
N PRO A 184 9.38 -11.25 12.10
CA PRO A 184 8.60 -11.97 11.10
C PRO A 184 9.44 -12.32 9.86
N ASP A 185 9.03 -13.37 9.14
CA ASP A 185 9.52 -13.60 7.78
C ASP A 185 8.85 -12.60 6.82
N TRP A 186 9.47 -11.43 6.63
CA TRP A 186 8.95 -10.36 5.79
C TRP A 186 8.67 -10.79 4.34
N TYR A 187 9.40 -11.78 3.81
CA TYR A 187 9.17 -12.25 2.45
C TYR A 187 7.85 -13.02 2.33
N LYS A 188 7.48 -13.76 3.38
CA LYS A 188 6.19 -14.44 3.48
C LYS A 188 5.08 -13.44 3.81
N VAL A 189 5.25 -12.65 4.86
CA VAL A 189 4.23 -11.73 5.39
C VAL A 189 3.84 -10.68 4.34
N CYS A 190 4.81 -10.12 3.62
CA CYS A 190 4.55 -9.10 2.60
C CYS A 190 4.39 -9.68 1.20
N TYR A 191 4.36 -11.01 1.02
CA TYR A 191 4.35 -11.67 -0.29
C TYR A 191 5.34 -11.02 -1.28
N LEU A 192 6.64 -11.11 -0.99
CA LEU A 192 7.70 -10.45 -1.78
C LEU A 192 8.35 -11.45 -2.76
N PRO A 193 7.82 -11.62 -3.99
CA PRO A 193 8.42 -12.51 -4.98
C PRO A 193 9.77 -11.98 -5.47
N GLU A 194 10.57 -12.83 -6.13
CA GLU A 194 11.92 -12.47 -6.64
C GLU A 194 11.94 -11.27 -7.57
N HIS A 195 10.85 -11.03 -8.30
CA HIS A 195 10.72 -9.90 -9.21
C HIS A 195 10.28 -8.59 -8.53
N CYS A 196 10.00 -8.59 -7.22
CA CYS A 196 9.66 -7.37 -6.49
C CYS A 196 10.90 -6.45 -6.40
N PRO A 197 10.82 -5.20 -6.93
CA PRO A 197 11.93 -4.27 -6.89
C PRO A 197 12.39 -3.97 -5.46
N ASN A 198 13.70 -3.97 -5.24
CA ASN A 198 14.32 -3.63 -3.95
C ASN A 198 13.78 -4.46 -2.76
N ARG A 199 13.25 -5.68 -2.98
CA ARG A 199 12.62 -6.51 -1.92
C ARG A 199 13.47 -6.67 -0.66
N THR A 200 14.79 -6.83 -0.80
CA THR A 200 15.70 -6.98 0.34
C THR A 200 15.84 -5.68 1.12
N GLN A 201 15.89 -4.53 0.45
CA GLN A 201 15.93 -3.22 1.11
C GLN A 201 14.61 -2.94 1.82
N PHE A 202 13.47 -3.27 1.19
CA PHE A 202 12.16 -3.15 1.81
C PHE A 202 12.04 -4.01 3.06
N ALA A 203 12.38 -5.30 2.99
CA ALA A 203 12.42 -6.17 4.17
C ALA A 203 13.35 -5.64 5.26
N ALA A 204 14.53 -5.12 4.91
CA ALA A 204 15.46 -4.53 5.87
C ALA A 204 14.90 -3.28 6.57
N ARG A 205 14.13 -2.43 5.86
CA ARG A 205 13.42 -1.28 6.46
C ARG A 205 12.37 -1.76 7.48
N LEU A 206 11.60 -2.78 7.15
CA LEU A 206 10.60 -3.38 8.05
C LEU A 206 11.25 -3.99 9.29
N SER A 207 12.31 -4.79 9.11
CA SER A 207 13.13 -5.33 10.20
C SER A 207 13.66 -4.23 11.11
N ALA A 208 14.27 -3.20 10.52
CA ALA A 208 14.85 -2.09 11.28
C ALA A 208 13.79 -1.36 12.10
N TRP A 209 12.60 -1.11 11.54
CA TRP A 209 11.49 -0.49 12.26
C TRP A 209 10.92 -1.38 13.37
N PHE A 210 10.62 -2.64 13.06
CA PHE A 210 9.97 -3.58 13.98
C PHE A 210 10.84 -3.90 15.19
N THR A 211 12.15 -3.98 14.98
CA THR A 211 13.12 -4.27 16.05
C THR A 211 13.61 -3.01 16.78
N HIS A 212 13.30 -1.81 16.27
CA HIS A 212 13.76 -0.57 16.86
C HIS A 212 13.27 -0.41 18.32
N PRO A 213 14.14 -0.06 19.28
CA PRO A 213 13.76 0.09 20.69
C PRO A 213 12.61 1.07 20.90
N ASP A 214 12.63 2.23 20.22
CA ASP A 214 11.58 3.24 20.38
C ASP A 214 10.23 2.78 19.81
N THR A 215 10.23 2.05 18.70
CA THR A 215 9.01 1.44 18.13
C THR A 215 8.44 0.44 19.14
N ARG A 216 9.27 -0.50 19.60
CA ARG A 216 8.86 -1.54 20.57
C ARG A 216 8.35 -0.94 21.87
N ALA A 217 9.03 0.07 22.41
CA ALA A 217 8.61 0.76 23.64
C ALA A 217 7.26 1.50 23.44
N THR A 218 7.07 2.11 22.27
CA THR A 218 5.83 2.83 21.94
C THR A 218 4.64 1.87 21.86
N PHE A 219 4.77 0.78 21.10
CA PHE A 219 3.72 -0.24 20.98
C PHE A 219 3.44 -0.94 22.32
N ARG A 220 4.48 -1.22 23.12
CA ARG A 220 4.29 -1.82 24.45
C ARG A 220 3.43 -0.96 25.36
N ARG A 221 3.73 0.35 25.44
CA ARG A 221 2.95 1.30 26.26
C ARG A 221 1.52 1.42 25.74
N ALA A 222 1.33 1.43 24.43
CA ALA A 222 0.01 1.52 23.83
C ALA A 222 -0.83 0.23 24.08
N LEU A 223 -0.22 -0.95 24.00
CA LEU A 223 -0.86 -2.22 24.37
C LEU A 223 -1.25 -2.24 25.85
N GLU A 224 -0.36 -1.82 26.75
CA GLU A 224 -0.65 -1.74 28.19
C GLU A 224 -1.88 -0.86 28.45
N GLN A 225 -1.92 0.33 27.86
CA GLN A 225 -3.04 1.24 28.02
C GLN A 225 -4.34 0.65 27.45
N ALA A 226 -4.28 0.04 26.26
CA ALA A 226 -5.45 -0.53 25.60
C ALA A 226 -6.04 -1.72 26.38
N LEU A 227 -5.20 -2.61 26.90
CA LEU A 227 -5.59 -3.74 27.75
C LEU A 227 -6.24 -3.28 29.07
N LEU A 228 -5.67 -2.23 29.70
CA LEU A 228 -6.26 -1.65 30.92
C LEU A 228 -7.63 -1.00 30.67
N GLU A 229 -7.84 -0.44 29.47
CA GLU A 229 -9.10 0.18 29.05
C GLU A 229 -10.11 -0.84 28.49
N GLY A 230 -9.69 -2.05 28.17
CA GLY A 230 -10.50 -3.08 27.52
C GLY A 230 -10.92 -2.70 26.10
N LYS A 231 -10.00 -2.12 25.32
CA LYS A 231 -10.23 -1.68 23.93
C LYS A 231 -10.19 -2.83 22.92
N GLU A 232 -9.59 -3.95 23.28
CA GLU A 232 -9.42 -5.13 22.44
C GLU A 232 -10.70 -5.97 22.33
N ASP A 233 -10.80 -6.78 21.28
CA ASP A 233 -11.78 -7.86 21.27
C ASP A 233 -11.37 -8.93 22.30
N LYS A 234 -12.32 -9.42 23.09
CA LYS A 234 -12.05 -10.44 24.13
C LYS A 234 -11.45 -11.74 23.59
N ASN A 235 -11.67 -12.04 22.31
CA ASN A 235 -11.07 -13.19 21.65
C ASN A 235 -9.59 -12.96 21.30
N GLU A 236 -9.13 -11.72 21.29
CA GLU A 236 -7.76 -11.30 20.97
C GLU A 236 -6.91 -11.00 22.22
N THR A 237 -7.53 -10.86 23.40
CA THR A 237 -6.86 -10.49 24.66
C THR A 237 -5.59 -11.30 24.91
N LEU A 238 -5.63 -12.62 24.75
CA LEU A 238 -4.46 -13.47 24.97
C LEU A 238 -3.29 -13.11 24.04
N SER A 239 -3.55 -12.87 22.76
CA SER A 239 -2.52 -12.50 21.78
C SER A 239 -1.92 -11.13 22.09
N TRP A 240 -2.75 -10.19 22.56
CA TRP A 240 -2.30 -8.85 22.95
C TRP A 240 -1.43 -8.89 24.21
N GLU A 241 -1.83 -9.64 25.23
CA GLU A 241 -1.04 -9.87 26.45
C GLU A 241 0.30 -10.53 26.12
N GLN A 242 0.30 -11.55 25.24
CA GLN A 242 1.53 -12.21 24.80
C GLN A 242 2.47 -11.27 24.05
N CYS A 243 1.93 -10.42 23.16
CA CYS A 243 2.72 -9.41 22.46
C CYS A 243 3.32 -8.39 23.44
N TYR A 244 2.53 -7.91 24.40
CA TYR A 244 2.97 -6.99 25.45
C TYR A 244 4.14 -7.58 26.27
N ASP A 245 4.01 -8.83 26.72
CA ASP A 245 5.04 -9.53 27.49
C ASP A 245 6.30 -9.80 26.66
N TRP A 246 6.14 -10.14 25.38
CA TRP A 246 7.27 -10.33 24.45
C TRP A 246 8.06 -9.03 24.27
N LEU A 247 7.39 -7.89 24.07
CA LEU A 247 8.03 -6.57 23.99
C LEU A 247 8.76 -6.19 25.29
N ALA A 248 8.37 -6.74 26.43
CA ALA A 248 9.07 -6.53 27.70
C ALA A 248 10.41 -7.25 27.77
N GLN A 249 10.50 -8.46 27.21
CA GLN A 249 11.69 -9.30 27.23
C GLN A 249 12.80 -8.75 26.31
N SER A 250 12.43 -8.13 25.19
CA SER A 250 13.38 -7.57 24.22
C SER A 250 14.14 -6.32 24.71
N ASN A 251 13.76 -5.71 25.84
CA ASN A 251 14.44 -4.54 26.42
C ASN A 251 15.52 -4.92 27.46
N ALA A 252 15.72 -6.22 27.72
CA ALA A 252 16.67 -6.72 28.73
C ALA A 252 18.02 -7.18 28.15
N GLY A 253 18.29 -6.90 26.87
CA GLY A 253 19.52 -7.26 26.14
C GLY A 253 20.42 -6.07 25.85
#